data_AF-A0AAE2SD65-F1
#
_entry.id   AF-A0AAE2SD65-F1
#
_cell.length_a   1.000
_cell.length_b   1.000
_cell.length_c   1.000
_cell.angle_alpha   90.00
_cell.angle_beta   90.00
_cell.angle_gamma   90.00
#
_symmetry.space_group_name_H-M   'P 1'
#
loop_
_entity.id
_entity.type
_entity.pdbx_description
1 polymer ?
#
loop_
_entity_poly.entity_id
_entity_poly.type
_entity_poly.pdbx_seq_one_letter_code
_entity_poly.pdbx_strand_id
1 'polypeptide(L)'
;MKGQSHFIILASTLLAVTAMAEEQKRTYPLVDTGQIRTYAGNNEIPYPKAGEAYFGQDAQFSAAPFSFTDNHDGTVTDANTGLMWQQVPSAKGFGWKEAIEYCNELKLGGYDDWRIPTLKELFSISDFSSGWPYLDTHYFTLATGNVSKDEQYWTSNDYKVGTTHNGAHSAFGVNHVTGHIKAYPSGAGGPRGGKCVRAVRGKVYGENAFKENKDGTITDEATGLMWMTADAGKGMEWKEALAYAESSTHAGYDDWRLPNVKELQSIVDYSGVFPAIEPLFECSPITNEAGEKDYPYYWTSTSAQFSKRNPGYHYAWYVAFGRAVNGEGIDTHGAGAVRFDTKSASGPDGEGGERYTNYVRLVRGGVAKPRASGPEIEKVQAVAAQEEGGQRPSGPPRGERPNGNRPGGELQGGPPQAGRPDGKAFIARLDKDGDGKVSKAEFDGPAEHFTQIDQNGDGKIDAREAKNVPPKGGPPQEGAPSR
;
A
#
# COMPACT_ATOMS: atom_id res chain seq x y z
N MET A 1 -54.33 -48.28 55.56
CA MET A 1 -52.93 -48.07 55.95
C MET A 1 -52.07 -48.16 54.68
N LYS A 2 -51.44 -47.02 54.35
CA LYS A 2 -50.27 -46.76 53.49
C LYS A 2 -50.02 -47.64 52.26
N GLY A 3 -50.13 -47.02 51.08
CA GLY A 3 -49.67 -47.53 49.80
C GLY A 3 -48.16 -47.38 49.59
N GLN A 4 -47.64 -48.08 48.58
CA GLN A 4 -46.30 -47.90 48.04
C GLN A 4 -46.37 -47.90 46.51
N SER A 5 -46.22 -46.72 45.92
CA SER A 5 -45.86 -46.54 44.52
C SER A 5 -44.34 -46.49 44.44
N HIS A 6 -43.73 -47.34 43.62
CA HIS A 6 -42.30 -47.31 43.33
C HIS A 6 -42.02 -46.19 42.32
N PHE A 7 -41.33 -45.14 42.76
CA PHE A 7 -40.73 -44.14 41.87
C PHE A 7 -39.29 -44.56 41.55
N ILE A 8 -39.01 -44.84 40.27
CA ILE A 8 -37.65 -44.97 39.77
C ILE A 8 -37.15 -43.55 39.49
N ILE A 9 -36.18 -43.08 40.27
CA ILE A 9 -35.45 -41.83 39.98
C ILE A 9 -34.26 -42.20 39.10
N LEU A 10 -34.35 -41.92 37.80
CA LEU A 10 -33.18 -41.85 36.93
C LEU A 10 -32.48 -40.51 37.21
N ALA A 11 -31.35 -40.57 37.92
CA ALA A 11 -30.45 -39.44 38.05
C ALA A 11 -29.58 -39.36 36.78
N SER A 12 -29.98 -38.54 35.81
CA SER A 12 -29.10 -38.13 34.71
C SER A 12 -28.14 -37.05 35.22
N THR A 13 -26.91 -37.45 35.53
CA THR A 13 -25.80 -36.50 35.75
C THR A 13 -25.37 -35.90 34.42
N LEU A 14 -25.81 -34.67 34.17
CA LEU A 14 -25.31 -33.84 33.08
C LEU A 14 -23.92 -33.31 33.47
N LEU A 15 -22.86 -33.93 32.94
CA LEU A 15 -21.51 -33.35 33.04
C LEU A 15 -21.43 -32.18 32.06
N ALA A 16 -21.63 -30.96 32.56
CA ALA A 16 -21.27 -29.76 31.83
C ALA A 16 -19.74 -29.65 31.82
N VAL A 17 -19.10 -30.10 30.73
CA VAL A 17 -17.69 -29.79 30.47
C VAL A 17 -17.64 -28.35 29.98
N THR A 18 -17.41 -27.41 30.88
CA THR A 18 -16.98 -26.07 30.50
C THR A 18 -15.53 -26.17 30.04
N ALA A 19 -15.32 -26.22 28.73
CA ALA A 19 -14.02 -25.95 28.15
C ALA A 19 -13.69 -24.48 28.43
N MET A 20 -12.77 -24.22 29.36
CA MET A 20 -12.16 -22.91 29.44
C MET A 20 -11.21 -22.79 28.25
N ALA A 21 -11.57 -21.94 27.29
CA ALA A 21 -10.65 -21.53 26.24
C ALA A 21 -9.53 -20.73 26.91
N GLU A 22 -8.34 -21.32 26.97
CA GLU A 22 -7.13 -20.60 27.33
C GLU A 22 -6.93 -19.52 26.24
N GLU A 23 -6.94 -18.24 26.63
CA GLU A 23 -6.72 -17.14 25.70
C GLU A 23 -5.26 -17.22 25.22
N GLN A 24 -5.05 -17.85 24.05
CA GLN A 24 -3.72 -18.05 23.50
C GLN A 24 -3.08 -16.69 23.26
N LYS A 25 -2.01 -16.41 24.01
CA LYS A 25 -1.32 -15.12 23.98
C LYS A 25 -0.60 -14.95 22.65
N ARG A 26 -1.21 -14.19 21.75
CA ARG A 26 -0.63 -13.75 20.47
C ARG A 26 0.76 -13.14 20.70
N THR A 27 1.72 -13.49 19.85
CA THR A 27 3.10 -13.03 19.99
C THR A 27 3.37 -11.74 19.25
N TYR A 28 2.57 -11.40 18.21
CA TYR A 28 2.54 -10.07 17.62
C TYR A 28 1.16 -9.72 17.00
N PRO A 29 0.69 -8.47 17.11
CA PRO A 29 -0.52 -8.03 16.42
C PRO A 29 -0.22 -7.66 14.97
N LEU A 30 -1.06 -8.09 14.02
CA LEU A 30 -0.96 -7.62 12.66
C LEU A 30 -1.65 -6.26 12.52
N VAL A 31 -0.89 -5.25 12.08
CA VAL A 31 -1.40 -3.88 11.86
C VAL A 31 -2.36 -3.86 10.67
N ASP A 32 -3.45 -3.09 10.78
CA ASP A 32 -4.43 -2.83 9.72
C ASP A 32 -3.74 -2.23 8.48
N THR A 33 -4.36 -2.41 7.31
CA THR A 33 -3.92 -1.75 6.07
C THR A 33 -4.33 -0.29 6.05
N GLY A 34 -5.36 0.11 6.83
CA GLY A 34 -5.91 1.46 6.82
C GLY A 34 -6.96 1.68 5.72
N GLN A 35 -7.23 0.67 4.88
CA GLN A 35 -8.22 0.80 3.81
C GLN A 35 -9.64 0.84 4.39
N ILE A 36 -10.44 1.82 3.97
CA ILE A 36 -11.81 2.02 4.46
C ILE A 36 -12.85 2.19 3.34
N ARG A 37 -12.43 2.13 2.07
CA ARG A 37 -13.29 2.32 0.89
C ARG A 37 -13.30 1.08 0.01
N THR A 38 -14.43 0.80 -0.63
CA THR A 38 -14.65 -0.38 -1.49
C THR A 38 -14.74 0.02 -2.97
N TYR A 39 -14.21 -0.81 -3.86
CA TYR A 39 -14.04 -0.46 -5.28
C TYR A 39 -14.41 -1.59 -6.25
N ALA A 40 -15.18 -1.25 -7.27
CA ALA A 40 -15.46 -2.08 -8.45
C ALA A 40 -14.85 -1.45 -9.71
N GLY A 41 -13.62 -1.86 -10.06
CA GLY A 41 -12.86 -1.27 -11.16
C GLY A 41 -12.53 0.21 -10.90
N ASN A 42 -13.11 1.12 -11.69
CA ASN A 42 -12.94 2.57 -11.55
C ASN A 42 -13.86 3.21 -10.49
N ASN A 43 -14.90 2.51 -10.06
CA ASN A 43 -15.93 3.11 -9.23
C ASN A 43 -15.67 2.76 -7.77
N GLU A 44 -15.61 3.79 -6.92
CA GLU A 44 -15.92 3.60 -5.51
C GLU A 44 -17.40 3.20 -5.38
N ILE A 45 -17.67 2.17 -4.58
CA ILE A 45 -19.01 1.63 -4.35
C ILE A 45 -19.31 1.62 -2.86
N PRO A 46 -20.58 1.74 -2.43
CA PRO A 46 -20.94 1.53 -1.03
C PRO A 46 -20.52 0.13 -0.60
N TYR A 47 -20.35 -0.09 0.70
CA TYR A 47 -20.02 -1.42 1.21
C TYR A 47 -21.07 -2.43 0.73
N PRO A 48 -20.67 -3.41 -0.09
CA PRO A 48 -21.59 -4.43 -0.56
C PRO A 48 -22.11 -5.24 0.63
N LYS A 49 -23.33 -5.75 0.53
CA LYS A 49 -23.88 -6.68 1.51
C LYS A 49 -23.47 -8.11 1.17
N ALA A 50 -23.55 -9.01 2.14
CA ALA A 50 -23.38 -10.44 1.89
C ALA A 50 -24.32 -10.90 0.75
N GLY A 51 -23.78 -11.65 -0.19
CA GLY A 51 -24.42 -12.09 -1.44
C GLY A 51 -24.35 -11.09 -2.60
N GLU A 52 -23.90 -9.85 -2.37
CA GLU A 52 -23.70 -8.87 -3.43
C GLU A 52 -22.30 -8.98 -4.06
N ALA A 53 -22.19 -8.57 -5.33
CA ALA A 53 -20.90 -8.52 -6.01
C ALA A 53 -19.90 -7.65 -5.24
N TYR A 54 -18.66 -8.13 -5.16
CA TYR A 54 -17.54 -7.46 -4.48
C TYR A 54 -17.68 -7.34 -2.95
N PHE A 55 -18.54 -8.14 -2.31
CA PHE A 55 -18.51 -8.32 -0.87
C PHE A 55 -17.19 -8.95 -0.39
N GLY A 56 -16.71 -8.58 0.79
CA GLY A 56 -15.54 -9.18 1.43
C GLY A 56 -14.20 -8.50 1.10
N GLN A 57 -14.23 -7.24 0.65
CA GLN A 57 -13.01 -6.44 0.45
C GLN A 57 -12.35 -6.06 1.78
N ASP A 58 -11.07 -5.70 1.74
CA ASP A 58 -10.27 -5.31 2.92
C ASP A 58 -10.96 -4.23 3.77
N ALA A 59 -11.50 -3.20 3.11
CA ALA A 59 -12.26 -2.13 3.76
C ALA A 59 -13.44 -2.60 4.64
N GLN A 60 -14.01 -3.76 4.35
CA GLN A 60 -15.11 -4.33 5.12
C GLN A 60 -14.65 -5.08 6.37
N PHE A 61 -13.35 -5.03 6.69
CA PHE A 61 -12.78 -5.59 7.91
C PHE A 61 -11.93 -4.52 8.63
N SER A 62 -11.92 -4.57 9.96
CA SER A 62 -11.04 -3.76 10.81
C SER A 62 -10.06 -4.65 11.54
N ALA A 63 -8.81 -4.23 11.62
CA ALA A 63 -7.77 -4.83 12.44
C ALA A 63 -7.20 -3.78 13.42
N ALA A 64 -6.00 -4.01 13.96
CA ALA A 64 -5.35 -3.06 14.85
C ALA A 64 -4.95 -1.79 14.08
N PRO A 65 -5.56 -0.61 14.32
CA PRO A 65 -5.22 0.61 13.60
C PRO A 65 -3.78 1.02 13.89
N PHE A 66 -3.17 1.81 13.01
CA PHE A 66 -1.86 2.41 13.26
C PHE A 66 -1.84 3.17 14.60
N SER A 67 -0.75 3.03 15.35
CA SER A 67 -0.60 3.67 16.65
C SER A 67 0.84 4.15 16.80
N PHE A 68 1.11 5.32 16.21
CA PHE A 68 2.42 5.94 16.21
C PHE A 68 2.51 7.08 17.22
N THR A 69 3.70 7.30 17.78
CA THR A 69 4.02 8.44 18.65
C THR A 69 5.33 9.03 18.17
N ASP A 70 5.32 10.31 17.80
CA ASP A 70 6.55 11.08 17.58
C ASP A 70 7.17 11.38 18.96
N ASN A 71 8.39 10.91 19.18
CA ASN A 71 9.11 11.11 20.44
C ASN A 71 9.82 12.48 20.50
N HIS A 72 9.74 13.27 19.43
CA HIS A 72 10.33 14.60 19.28
C HIS A 72 11.86 14.65 19.42
N ASP A 73 12.52 13.51 19.17
CA ASP A 73 13.97 13.33 19.21
C ASP A 73 14.52 12.72 17.89
N GLY A 74 13.69 12.75 16.84
CA GLY A 74 13.96 12.12 15.54
C GLY A 74 13.55 10.65 15.45
N THR A 75 12.80 10.14 16.43
CA THR A 75 12.27 8.77 16.45
C THR A 75 10.75 8.72 16.55
N VAL A 76 10.17 7.63 16.03
CA VAL A 76 8.74 7.32 16.13
C VAL A 76 8.55 5.96 16.78
N THR A 77 7.74 5.88 17.82
CA THR A 77 7.36 4.60 18.44
C THR A 77 6.07 4.07 17.84
N ASP A 78 6.06 2.79 17.48
CA ASP A 78 4.87 2.05 17.08
C ASP A 78 4.37 1.18 18.25
N ALA A 79 3.21 1.54 18.80
CA ALA A 79 2.64 0.85 19.95
C ALA A 79 2.08 -0.54 19.62
N ASN A 80 1.80 -0.85 18.34
CA ASN A 80 1.35 -2.18 17.95
C ASN A 80 2.51 -3.17 17.92
N THR A 81 3.63 -2.78 17.29
CA THR A 81 4.78 -3.67 17.12
C THR A 81 5.77 -3.59 18.29
N GLY A 82 5.71 -2.51 19.09
CA GLY A 82 6.71 -2.19 20.11
C GLY A 82 8.05 -1.74 19.53
N LEU A 83 8.11 -1.53 18.21
CA LEU A 83 9.30 -1.05 17.52
C LEU A 83 9.42 0.47 17.64
N MET A 84 10.66 0.93 17.61
CA MET A 84 10.98 2.35 17.47
C MET A 84 11.75 2.55 16.16
N TRP A 85 11.35 3.58 15.43
CA TRP A 85 11.75 3.84 14.06
C TRP A 85 12.50 5.15 13.95
N GLN A 86 13.46 5.20 13.04
CA GLN A 86 14.02 6.46 12.56
C GLN A 86 12.91 7.26 11.82
N GLN A 87 12.68 8.50 12.24
CA GLN A 87 11.64 9.38 11.67
C GLN A 87 12.02 9.91 10.28
N VAL A 88 13.26 10.38 10.15
CA VAL A 88 13.85 10.87 8.89
C VAL A 88 14.86 9.85 8.40
N PRO A 89 14.62 9.18 7.26
CA PRO A 89 15.50 8.13 6.76
C PRO A 89 16.85 8.71 6.30
N SER A 90 17.74 7.84 5.84
CA SER A 90 19.02 8.27 5.29
C SER A 90 18.86 9.24 4.10
N ALA A 91 19.62 10.33 4.12
CA ALA A 91 19.60 11.34 3.05
C ALA A 91 20.29 10.87 1.74
N LYS A 92 21.06 9.78 1.79
CA LYS A 92 21.69 9.13 0.64
C LYS A 92 21.21 7.68 0.52
N GLY A 93 21.27 7.16 -0.70
CA GLY A 93 21.13 5.73 -0.96
C GLY A 93 22.43 4.97 -0.73
N PHE A 94 22.31 3.70 -0.36
CA PHE A 94 23.42 2.78 -0.07
C PHE A 94 23.34 1.51 -0.92
N GLY A 95 24.48 0.83 -1.09
CA GLY A 95 24.47 -0.61 -1.37
C GLY A 95 23.94 -1.39 -0.16
N TRP A 96 23.49 -2.63 -0.36
CA TRP A 96 22.79 -3.38 0.69
C TRP A 96 23.66 -3.65 1.94
N LYS A 97 24.94 -4.01 1.76
CA LYS A 97 25.86 -4.22 2.90
C LYS A 97 26.19 -2.92 3.63
N GLU A 98 26.42 -1.84 2.88
CA GLU A 98 26.68 -0.51 3.44
C GLU A 98 25.46 0.01 4.24
N ALA A 99 24.24 -0.34 3.83
CA ALA A 99 23.01 -0.02 4.56
C ALA A 99 22.93 -0.71 5.93
N ILE A 100 23.36 -1.97 6.01
CA ILE A 100 23.44 -2.72 7.27
C ILE A 100 24.46 -2.05 8.20
N GLU A 101 25.65 -1.76 7.68
CA GLU A 101 26.71 -1.07 8.42
C GLU A 101 26.26 0.31 8.92
N TYR A 102 25.61 1.11 8.06
CA TYR A 102 25.05 2.40 8.43
C TYR A 102 24.08 2.31 9.63
N CYS A 103 23.20 1.31 9.65
CA CYS A 103 22.27 1.15 10.76
C CYS A 103 22.99 0.78 12.06
N ASN A 104 23.95 -0.15 11.99
CA ASN A 104 24.70 -0.61 13.17
C ASN A 104 25.56 0.49 13.80
N GLU A 105 25.94 1.51 13.03
CA GLU A 105 26.71 2.67 13.51
C GLU A 105 25.84 3.87 13.90
N LEU A 106 24.53 3.83 13.62
CA LEU A 106 23.62 4.95 13.85
C LEU A 106 23.48 5.23 15.34
N LYS A 107 23.62 6.51 15.70
CA LYS A 107 23.26 7.04 17.03
C LYS A 107 22.17 8.08 16.88
N LEU A 108 20.99 7.81 17.42
CA LEU A 108 19.80 8.63 17.25
C LEU A 108 18.87 8.49 18.46
N GLY A 109 18.23 9.57 18.91
CA GLY A 109 17.31 9.55 20.05
C GLY A 109 17.95 9.11 21.38
N GLY A 110 19.29 9.19 21.50
CA GLY A 110 20.02 8.65 22.65
C GLY A 110 20.28 7.15 22.63
N TYR A 111 20.00 6.46 21.51
CA TYR A 111 20.20 5.02 21.33
C TYR A 111 21.27 4.73 20.28
N ASP A 112 21.93 3.57 20.42
CA ASP A 112 22.99 3.05 19.54
C ASP A 112 22.81 1.56 19.17
N ASP A 113 21.63 0.99 19.43
CA ASP A 113 21.21 -0.38 19.12
C ASP A 113 20.33 -0.46 17.86
N TRP A 114 20.53 0.47 16.92
CA TRP A 114 19.79 0.55 15.67
C TRP A 114 20.20 -0.57 14.72
N ARG A 115 19.23 -1.06 13.93
CA ARG A 115 19.44 -2.09 12.91
C ARG A 115 18.61 -1.82 11.67
N ILE A 116 18.99 -2.45 10.57
CA ILE A 116 18.16 -2.50 9.38
C ILE A 116 16.88 -3.31 9.70
N PRO A 117 15.68 -2.89 9.23
CA PRO A 117 14.45 -3.62 9.50
C PRO A 117 14.38 -4.90 8.67
N THR A 118 13.70 -5.91 9.20
CA THR A 118 13.22 -7.02 8.36
C THR A 118 12.15 -6.51 7.40
N LEU A 119 11.83 -7.30 6.40
CA LEU A 119 10.81 -6.95 5.42
C LEU A 119 9.42 -6.84 6.06
N LYS A 120 9.05 -7.78 6.93
CA LYS A 120 7.77 -7.72 7.67
C LYS A 120 7.69 -6.50 8.58
N GLU A 121 8.80 -6.10 9.21
CA GLU A 121 8.87 -4.88 10.00
C GLU A 121 8.67 -3.64 9.13
N LEU A 122 9.45 -3.48 8.06
CA LEU A 122 9.36 -2.29 7.23
C LEU A 122 8.01 -2.18 6.52
N PHE A 123 7.40 -3.31 6.14
CA PHE A 123 6.08 -3.31 5.53
C PHE A 123 4.94 -3.03 6.54
N SER A 124 5.16 -3.25 7.84
CA SER A 124 4.14 -3.02 8.87
C SER A 124 3.69 -1.56 8.96
N ILE A 125 4.58 -0.61 8.63
CA ILE A 125 4.30 0.84 8.62
C ILE A 125 3.71 1.34 7.30
N SER A 126 3.58 0.50 6.28
CA SER A 126 2.93 0.89 5.02
C SER A 126 1.43 1.09 5.23
N ASP A 127 0.91 2.27 4.85
CA ASP A 127 -0.51 2.65 4.93
C ASP A 127 -1.18 2.59 3.55
N PHE A 128 -2.25 1.83 3.42
CA PHE A 128 -3.03 1.60 2.19
C PHE A 128 -4.36 2.36 2.19
N SER A 129 -4.55 3.31 3.11
CA SER A 129 -5.75 4.16 3.21
C SER A 129 -6.02 5.00 1.95
N SER A 130 -4.97 5.56 1.36
CA SER A 130 -5.07 6.57 0.28
C SER A 130 -4.15 6.28 -0.91
N GLY A 131 -3.03 5.60 -0.68
CA GLY A 131 -2.01 5.31 -1.70
C GLY A 131 -1.27 6.55 -2.22
N TRP A 132 -0.05 6.33 -2.73
CA TRP A 132 0.79 7.37 -3.38
C TRP A 132 0.98 8.68 -2.55
N PRO A 133 1.56 8.61 -1.33
CA PRO A 133 2.36 7.50 -0.80
C PRO A 133 1.56 6.52 0.06
N TYR A 134 2.08 5.29 0.15
CA TYR A 134 1.62 4.23 1.05
C TYR A 134 2.32 4.31 2.42
N LEU A 135 2.30 5.48 3.05
CA LEU A 135 3.00 5.78 4.30
C LEU A 135 2.34 6.98 4.98
N ASP A 136 2.17 6.92 6.29
CA ASP A 136 1.72 8.08 7.07
C ASP A 136 2.85 9.12 7.17
N THR A 137 2.73 10.17 6.36
CA THR A 137 3.74 11.25 6.28
C THR A 137 3.65 12.25 7.42
N HIS A 138 2.65 12.15 8.30
CA HIS A 138 2.64 12.91 9.55
C HIS A 138 3.77 12.45 10.48
N TYR A 139 3.99 11.13 10.55
CA TYR A 139 5.03 10.53 11.37
C TYR A 139 6.33 10.30 10.59
N PHE A 140 6.26 9.89 9.32
CA PHE A 140 7.45 9.45 8.59
C PHE A 140 7.80 10.34 7.41
N THR A 141 9.01 10.89 7.40
CA THR A 141 9.48 11.71 6.28
C THR A 141 9.92 10.84 5.10
N LEU A 142 9.59 11.25 3.88
CA LEU A 142 10.13 10.64 2.66
C LEU A 142 11.59 11.05 2.45
N ALA A 143 12.46 10.13 2.05
CA ALA A 143 13.89 10.36 1.84
C ALA A 143 14.17 11.45 0.81
N THR A 144 13.35 11.52 -0.26
CA THR A 144 13.47 12.56 -1.28
C THR A 144 12.68 13.83 -0.96
N GLY A 145 11.89 13.83 0.13
CA GLY A 145 10.92 14.88 0.47
C GLY A 145 9.77 15.03 -0.54
N ASN A 146 9.70 14.15 -1.55
CA ASN A 146 8.73 14.21 -2.64
C ASN A 146 8.12 12.83 -2.85
N VAL A 147 6.87 12.79 -3.31
CA VAL A 147 6.22 11.53 -3.70
C VAL A 147 6.81 11.05 -5.03
N SER A 148 7.84 10.21 -4.94
CA SER A 148 8.57 9.64 -6.08
C SER A 148 8.64 8.13 -6.04
N LYS A 149 8.54 7.48 -7.21
CA LYS A 149 8.73 6.03 -7.35
C LYS A 149 10.14 5.55 -6.96
N ASP A 150 11.08 6.47 -6.79
CA ASP A 150 12.46 6.17 -6.37
C ASP A 150 12.59 6.02 -4.85
N GLU A 151 11.50 6.20 -4.11
CA GLU A 151 11.39 6.06 -2.66
C GLU A 151 11.47 4.59 -2.21
N GLN A 152 12.67 4.03 -2.27
CA GLN A 152 12.95 2.62 -2.06
C GLN A 152 13.87 2.45 -0.85
N TYR A 153 13.57 1.46 -0.02
CA TYR A 153 14.23 1.24 1.26
C TYR A 153 14.71 -0.19 1.40
N TRP A 154 15.96 -0.37 1.82
CA TRP A 154 16.48 -1.71 2.08
C TRP A 154 15.85 -2.35 3.32
N THR A 155 15.69 -3.68 3.24
CA THR A 155 15.39 -4.56 4.36
C THR A 155 16.59 -5.46 4.65
N SER A 156 16.59 -6.19 5.76
CA SER A 156 17.61 -7.17 6.11
C SER A 156 17.51 -8.47 5.31
N ASN A 157 16.53 -8.61 4.40
CA ASN A 157 16.23 -9.86 3.73
C ASN A 157 16.99 -10.00 2.41
N ASP A 158 17.90 -10.95 2.38
CA ASP A 158 18.65 -11.38 1.20
C ASP A 158 17.76 -12.23 0.25
N TYR A 159 17.87 -12.05 -1.06
CA TYR A 159 17.11 -12.85 -2.02
C TYR A 159 17.89 -14.10 -2.41
N LYS A 160 17.53 -15.24 -1.81
CA LYS A 160 18.28 -16.51 -1.93
C LYS A 160 17.69 -17.54 -2.89
N VAL A 161 16.49 -17.30 -3.41
CA VAL A 161 15.81 -18.22 -4.33
C VAL A 161 16.43 -18.19 -5.73
N GLY A 162 17.13 -17.11 -6.08
CA GLY A 162 17.81 -16.98 -7.36
C GLY A 162 18.45 -15.61 -7.52
N THR A 163 18.55 -15.17 -8.77
CA THR A 163 19.07 -13.85 -9.14
C THR A 163 18.00 -13.04 -9.85
N THR A 164 18.09 -11.72 -9.79
CA THR A 164 17.19 -10.84 -10.56
C THR A 164 18.01 -9.95 -11.51
N HIS A 165 17.35 -9.23 -12.43
CA HIS A 165 17.98 -8.19 -13.25
C HIS A 165 19.28 -8.65 -13.93
N ASN A 166 19.19 -9.69 -14.77
CA ASN A 166 20.31 -10.28 -15.52
C ASN A 166 21.41 -10.89 -14.63
N GLY A 167 21.02 -11.72 -13.66
CA GLY A 167 21.98 -12.51 -12.87
C GLY A 167 22.55 -11.80 -11.65
N ALA A 168 22.01 -10.64 -11.27
CA ALA A 168 22.48 -9.90 -10.11
C ALA A 168 22.04 -10.57 -8.79
N HIS A 169 22.98 -10.65 -7.85
CA HIS A 169 22.68 -10.92 -6.44
C HIS A 169 21.84 -9.77 -5.89
N SER A 170 20.73 -10.09 -5.22
CA SER A 170 19.73 -9.11 -4.82
C SER A 170 19.32 -9.23 -3.37
N ALA A 171 18.79 -8.14 -2.84
CA ALA A 171 18.13 -8.11 -1.54
C ALA A 171 16.76 -7.46 -1.68
N PHE A 172 15.88 -7.68 -0.72
CA PHE A 172 14.55 -7.09 -0.74
C PHE A 172 14.52 -5.65 -0.23
N GLY A 173 13.64 -4.86 -0.83
CA GLY A 173 13.28 -3.55 -0.34
C GLY A 173 11.78 -3.28 -0.41
N VAL A 174 11.33 -2.33 0.40
CA VAL A 174 9.98 -1.78 0.39
C VAL A 174 10.02 -0.42 -0.30
N ASN A 175 9.03 -0.15 -1.13
CA ASN A 175 8.84 1.17 -1.72
C ASN A 175 7.57 1.80 -1.16
N HIS A 176 7.73 2.69 -0.19
CA HIS A 176 6.61 3.30 0.52
C HIS A 176 5.82 4.32 -0.31
N VAL A 177 6.35 4.82 -1.44
CA VAL A 177 5.52 5.65 -2.34
C VAL A 177 4.61 4.79 -3.20
N THR A 178 5.09 3.64 -3.65
CA THR A 178 4.35 2.79 -4.58
C THR A 178 3.64 1.61 -3.91
N GLY A 179 3.93 1.30 -2.64
CA GLY A 179 3.37 0.17 -1.88
C GLY A 179 4.07 -1.18 -2.12
N HIS A 180 5.04 -1.24 -3.05
CA HIS A 180 5.63 -2.51 -3.48
C HIS A 180 6.68 -3.10 -2.53
N ILE A 181 6.77 -4.42 -2.54
CA ILE A 181 7.96 -5.18 -2.12
C ILE A 181 8.61 -5.78 -3.37
N LYS A 182 9.92 -5.56 -3.55
CA LYS A 182 10.70 -6.14 -4.67
C LYS A 182 12.11 -6.48 -4.22
N ALA A 183 12.73 -7.44 -4.89
CA ALA A 183 14.16 -7.68 -4.87
C ALA A 183 14.87 -6.71 -5.83
N TYR A 184 15.99 -6.15 -5.38
CA TYR A 184 16.83 -5.22 -6.14
C TYR A 184 18.29 -5.66 -6.10
N PRO A 185 19.10 -5.38 -7.15
CA PRO A 185 20.52 -5.67 -7.15
C PRO A 185 21.23 -5.09 -5.92
N SER A 186 21.79 -5.97 -5.10
CA SER A 186 22.36 -5.65 -3.78
C SER A 186 23.61 -4.77 -3.85
N GLY A 187 24.35 -4.84 -4.96
CA GLY A 187 25.56 -4.04 -5.23
C GLY A 187 25.29 -2.68 -5.89
N ALA A 188 24.03 -2.29 -6.09
CA ALA A 188 23.72 -0.99 -6.70
C ALA A 188 24.14 0.16 -5.77
N GLY A 189 25.22 0.87 -6.11
CA GLY A 189 25.70 2.07 -5.42
C GLY A 189 25.87 3.27 -6.37
N GLY A 190 26.02 4.47 -5.81
CA GLY A 190 26.32 5.70 -6.58
C GLY A 190 25.10 6.43 -7.19
N PRO A 191 25.32 7.47 -8.04
CA PRO A 191 24.30 8.44 -8.49
C PRO A 191 23.12 7.86 -9.28
N ARG A 192 23.13 6.54 -9.55
CA ARG A 192 22.09 5.79 -10.26
C ARG A 192 21.81 4.42 -9.61
N GLY A 193 21.68 4.29 -8.27
CA GLY A 193 21.10 3.02 -7.79
C GLY A 193 20.99 2.65 -6.31
N GLY A 194 21.61 3.37 -5.37
CA GLY A 194 21.48 3.04 -3.95
C GLY A 194 20.05 3.19 -3.43
N LYS A 195 19.64 2.38 -2.44
CA LYS A 195 18.35 2.54 -1.75
C LYS A 195 18.55 3.20 -0.39
N CYS A 196 17.54 3.93 0.07
CA CYS A 196 17.58 4.56 1.37
C CYS A 196 17.43 3.52 2.48
N VAL A 197 17.63 3.94 3.72
CA VAL A 197 17.40 3.09 4.88
C VAL A 197 16.60 3.87 5.91
N ARG A 198 15.65 3.18 6.54
CA ARG A 198 14.96 3.64 7.75
C ARG A 198 15.28 2.63 8.83
N ALA A 199 16.17 3.00 9.74
CA ALA A 199 16.59 2.11 10.81
C ALA A 199 15.43 1.86 11.80
N VAL A 200 15.47 0.70 12.43
CA VAL A 200 14.52 0.27 13.47
C VAL A 200 15.29 -0.27 14.67
N ARG A 201 14.66 -0.24 15.84
CA ARG A 201 15.14 -0.91 17.06
C ARG A 201 13.98 -1.54 17.83
N GLY A 202 14.31 -2.48 18.71
CA GLY A 202 13.33 -3.29 19.46
C GLY A 202 13.31 -4.76 19.05
N LYS A 203 12.43 -5.53 19.70
CA LYS A 203 12.26 -6.97 19.46
C LYS A 203 11.82 -7.21 18.02
N VAL A 204 12.38 -8.24 17.37
CA VAL A 204 11.98 -8.62 16.02
C VAL A 204 10.47 -8.92 15.96
N TYR A 205 9.81 -8.34 14.96
CA TYR A 205 8.39 -8.53 14.68
C TYR A 205 8.19 -9.45 13.46
N GLY A 206 7.08 -10.20 13.43
CA GLY A 206 6.67 -11.00 12.28
C GLY A 206 7.18 -12.45 12.26
N GLU A 207 7.57 -13.00 13.41
CA GLU A 207 7.89 -14.43 13.57
C GLU A 207 6.60 -15.23 13.75
N ASN A 208 6.24 -16.03 12.73
CA ASN A 208 5.07 -16.90 12.79
C ASN A 208 5.30 -18.10 13.72
N ALA A 209 4.20 -18.70 14.19
CA ALA A 209 4.19 -19.94 14.95
C ALA A 209 3.13 -20.88 14.34
N PHE A 210 3.46 -21.47 13.19
CA PHE A 210 2.52 -22.31 12.45
C PHE A 210 2.32 -23.67 13.11
N LYS A 211 1.06 -24.10 13.14
CA LYS A 211 0.61 -25.39 13.64
C LYS A 211 -0.42 -25.98 12.68
N GLU A 212 -0.12 -27.15 12.15
CA GLU A 212 -1.05 -27.90 11.32
C GLU A 212 -2.17 -28.51 12.19
N ASN A 213 -3.43 -28.32 11.78
CA ASN A 213 -4.60 -28.80 12.51
C ASN A 213 -5.08 -30.19 12.04
N LYS A 214 -4.51 -30.73 10.95
CA LYS A 214 -4.83 -32.03 10.35
C LYS A 214 -6.28 -32.16 9.83
N ASP A 215 -6.92 -31.03 9.55
CA ASP A 215 -8.25 -30.91 8.96
C ASP A 215 -8.21 -30.11 7.62
N GLY A 216 -7.01 -29.92 7.07
CA GLY A 216 -6.78 -29.05 5.91
C GLY A 216 -6.61 -27.57 6.27
N THR A 217 -6.37 -27.24 7.54
CA THR A 217 -6.03 -25.90 8.01
C THR A 217 -4.71 -25.82 8.78
N ILE A 218 -4.12 -24.63 8.80
CA ILE A 218 -2.93 -24.27 9.58
C ILE A 218 -3.27 -23.05 10.43
N THR A 219 -3.02 -23.13 11.73
CA THR A 219 -3.12 -21.98 12.63
C THR A 219 -1.75 -21.33 12.77
N ASP A 220 -1.69 -20.02 12.59
CA ASP A 220 -0.56 -19.22 13.06
C ASP A 220 -0.86 -18.73 14.48
N GLU A 221 -0.28 -19.41 15.46
CA GLU A 221 -0.48 -19.10 16.89
C GLU A 221 0.09 -17.72 17.25
N ALA A 222 1.00 -17.16 16.41
CA ALA A 222 1.57 -15.84 16.61
C ALA A 222 0.55 -14.71 16.40
N THR A 223 -0.25 -14.82 15.34
CA THR A 223 -1.24 -13.80 14.93
C THR A 223 -2.67 -14.16 15.34
N GLY A 224 -2.93 -15.45 15.59
CA GLY A 224 -4.26 -16.00 15.78
C GLY A 224 -5.06 -16.17 14.48
N LEU A 225 -4.40 -16.04 13.32
CA LEU A 225 -5.00 -16.33 12.01
C LEU A 225 -5.00 -17.84 11.75
N MET A 226 -6.01 -18.31 11.05
CA MET A 226 -6.08 -19.69 10.55
C MET A 226 -6.22 -19.65 9.03
N TRP A 227 -5.47 -20.50 8.36
CA TRP A 227 -5.28 -20.52 6.92
C TRP A 227 -5.69 -21.87 6.36
N MET A 228 -6.16 -21.89 5.11
CA MET A 228 -6.22 -23.13 4.35
C MET A 228 -4.81 -23.69 4.12
N THR A 229 -4.64 -25.02 4.24
CA THR A 229 -3.38 -25.70 3.92
C THR A 229 -3.11 -25.73 2.41
N ALA A 230 -4.13 -26.01 1.59
CA ALA A 230 -4.06 -25.94 0.14
C ALA A 230 -4.63 -24.63 -0.39
N ASP A 231 -4.16 -24.18 -1.55
CA ASP A 231 -4.78 -23.09 -2.29
C ASP A 231 -5.98 -23.56 -3.13
N ALA A 232 -6.66 -22.62 -3.80
CA ALA A 232 -7.84 -22.90 -4.60
C ALA A 232 -7.60 -23.76 -5.85
N GLY A 233 -6.35 -24.13 -6.17
CA GLY A 233 -6.01 -25.02 -7.28
C GLY A 233 -6.07 -24.39 -8.68
N LYS A 234 -6.54 -23.15 -8.81
CA LYS A 234 -6.63 -22.41 -10.07
C LYS A 234 -6.64 -20.90 -9.84
N GLY A 235 -6.22 -20.17 -10.87
CA GLY A 235 -6.39 -18.71 -10.94
C GLY A 235 -7.85 -18.33 -11.17
N MET A 236 -8.26 -17.19 -10.62
CA MET A 236 -9.60 -16.62 -10.82
C MET A 236 -9.54 -15.09 -10.85
N GLU A 237 -10.55 -14.44 -11.44
CA GLU A 237 -10.64 -12.98 -11.40
C GLU A 237 -10.90 -12.50 -9.97
N TRP A 238 -10.56 -11.25 -9.67
CA TRP A 238 -10.64 -10.75 -8.28
C TRP A 238 -12.07 -10.77 -7.71
N LYS A 239 -13.07 -10.46 -8.54
CA LYS A 239 -14.48 -10.57 -8.16
C LYS A 239 -14.87 -12.01 -7.80
N GLU A 240 -14.35 -12.99 -8.54
CA GLU A 240 -14.60 -14.41 -8.31
C GLU A 240 -13.89 -14.90 -7.04
N ALA A 241 -12.68 -14.39 -6.76
CA ALA A 241 -11.94 -14.65 -5.53
C ALA A 241 -12.71 -14.24 -4.27
N LEU A 242 -13.34 -13.07 -4.30
CA LEU A 242 -14.20 -12.60 -3.22
C LEU A 242 -15.43 -13.52 -3.02
N ALA A 243 -16.10 -13.91 -4.10
CA ALA A 243 -17.24 -14.82 -4.03
C ALA A 243 -16.85 -16.24 -3.59
N TYR A 244 -15.67 -16.72 -4.00
CA TYR A 244 -15.11 -17.99 -3.53
C TYR A 244 -14.85 -17.97 -2.03
N ALA A 245 -14.31 -16.85 -1.51
CA ALA A 245 -14.11 -16.68 -0.09
C ALA A 245 -15.42 -16.73 0.70
N GLU A 246 -16.40 -15.94 0.29
CA GLU A 246 -17.71 -15.84 0.96
C GLU A 246 -18.48 -17.17 0.99
N SER A 247 -18.37 -17.98 -0.06
CA SER A 247 -19.11 -19.24 -0.17
C SER A 247 -18.36 -20.46 0.40
N SER A 248 -17.12 -20.29 0.84
CA SER A 248 -16.30 -21.40 1.35
C SER A 248 -16.82 -21.92 2.68
N THR A 249 -17.02 -23.23 2.76
CA THR A 249 -17.35 -23.97 4.00
C THR A 249 -16.22 -24.90 4.46
N HIS A 250 -14.99 -24.62 3.99
CA HIS A 250 -13.83 -25.50 4.17
C HIS A 250 -13.55 -25.80 5.64
N ALA A 251 -13.20 -27.07 5.91
CA ALA A 251 -12.98 -27.59 7.26
C ALA A 251 -14.15 -27.33 8.24
N GLY A 252 -15.38 -27.13 7.73
CA GLY A 252 -16.56 -26.87 8.54
C GLY A 252 -16.74 -25.43 9.02
N TYR A 253 -15.98 -24.48 8.47
CA TYR A 253 -16.07 -23.05 8.81
C TYR A 253 -16.62 -22.23 7.65
N ASP A 254 -17.44 -21.22 7.93
CA ASP A 254 -18.18 -20.39 6.97
C ASP A 254 -17.82 -18.89 7.04
N ASP A 255 -16.78 -18.53 7.79
CA ASP A 255 -16.26 -17.17 7.98
C ASP A 255 -14.92 -16.95 7.25
N TRP A 256 -14.66 -17.72 6.20
CA TRP A 256 -13.49 -17.55 5.35
C TRP A 256 -13.54 -16.24 4.59
N ARG A 257 -12.38 -15.62 4.42
CA ARG A 257 -12.22 -14.37 3.66
C ARG A 257 -10.93 -14.39 2.84
N LEU A 258 -10.91 -13.54 1.82
CA LEU A 258 -9.68 -13.23 1.10
C LEU A 258 -8.78 -12.38 2.03
N PRO A 259 -7.52 -12.77 2.28
CA PRO A 259 -6.63 -12.03 3.17
C PRO A 259 -6.34 -10.65 2.61
N ASN A 260 -6.16 -9.66 3.49
CA ASN A 260 -5.61 -8.38 3.06
C ASN A 260 -4.11 -8.48 2.75
N VAL A 261 -3.53 -7.43 2.18
CA VAL A 261 -2.14 -7.45 1.73
C VAL A 261 -1.13 -7.68 2.87
N LYS A 262 -1.40 -7.19 4.08
CA LYS A 262 -0.52 -7.41 5.24
C LYS A 262 -0.66 -8.83 5.78
N GLU A 263 -1.86 -9.41 5.77
CA GLU A 263 -2.09 -10.78 6.20
C GLU A 263 -1.40 -11.76 5.28
N LEU A 264 -1.58 -11.62 3.96
CA LEU A 264 -0.95 -12.53 3.00
C LEU A 264 0.57 -12.37 2.98
N GLN A 265 1.07 -11.13 3.15
CA GLN A 265 2.51 -10.88 3.29
C GLN A 265 3.08 -11.49 4.59
N SER A 266 2.28 -11.58 5.66
CA SER A 266 2.72 -12.11 6.95
C SER A 266 3.13 -13.58 6.94
N ILE A 267 2.67 -14.36 5.94
CA ILE A 267 3.02 -15.78 5.77
C ILE A 267 4.11 -16.02 4.73
N VAL A 268 4.65 -14.96 4.12
CA VAL A 268 5.80 -15.10 3.21
C VAL A 268 7.05 -15.45 4.01
N ASP A 269 7.77 -16.47 3.55
CA ASP A 269 9.06 -16.86 4.10
C ASP A 269 10.20 -16.32 3.22
N TYR A 270 10.99 -15.41 3.80
CA TYR A 270 12.14 -14.77 3.17
C TYR A 270 13.48 -15.43 3.55
N SER A 271 13.46 -16.65 4.08
CA SER A 271 14.66 -17.42 4.49
C SER A 271 15.43 -18.04 3.31
N GLY A 272 14.77 -18.16 2.15
CA GLY A 272 15.31 -18.77 0.93
C GLY A 272 14.59 -20.05 0.49
N VAL A 273 13.48 -20.42 1.14
CA VAL A 273 12.59 -21.51 0.68
C VAL A 273 11.90 -21.15 -0.64
N PHE A 274 11.54 -22.17 -1.44
CA PHE A 274 10.82 -22.01 -2.69
C PHE A 274 9.73 -23.08 -2.85
N PRO A 275 8.43 -22.71 -2.94
CA PRO A 275 7.88 -21.35 -2.96
C PRO A 275 8.19 -20.56 -1.68
N ALA A 276 8.08 -19.24 -1.71
CA ALA A 276 8.44 -18.34 -0.61
C ALA A 276 7.44 -18.39 0.57
N ILE A 277 7.17 -19.58 1.10
CA ILE A 277 6.24 -19.88 2.19
C ILE A 277 6.71 -21.15 2.91
N GLU A 278 6.36 -21.27 4.19
CA GLU A 278 6.65 -22.45 5.00
C GLU A 278 6.14 -23.74 4.30
N PRO A 279 6.97 -24.81 4.18
CA PRO A 279 6.59 -26.08 3.56
C PRO A 279 5.32 -26.79 4.08
N LEU A 280 4.76 -26.35 5.20
CA LEU A 280 3.45 -26.80 5.68
C LEU A 280 2.32 -26.39 4.72
N PHE A 281 2.48 -25.30 3.97
CA PHE A 281 1.49 -24.82 3.01
C PHE A 281 1.69 -25.49 1.65
N GLU A 282 0.61 -25.99 1.07
CA GLU A 282 0.63 -26.56 -0.28
C GLU A 282 0.34 -25.48 -1.32
N CYS A 283 1.27 -25.27 -2.25
CA CYS A 283 1.08 -24.37 -3.39
C CYS A 283 0.94 -25.16 -4.69
N SER A 284 -0.10 -24.86 -5.46
CA SER A 284 -0.30 -25.42 -6.79
C SER A 284 0.86 -25.03 -7.71
N PRO A 285 1.49 -25.98 -8.43
CA PRO A 285 2.53 -25.66 -9.38
C PRO A 285 1.93 -25.05 -10.66
N ILE A 286 2.66 -24.13 -11.27
CA ILE A 286 2.33 -23.57 -12.59
C ILE A 286 3.51 -23.71 -13.55
N THR A 287 3.25 -23.45 -14.83
CA THR A 287 4.29 -23.19 -15.82
C THR A 287 4.32 -21.68 -16.05
N ASN A 288 5.48 -21.04 -15.82
CA ASN A 288 5.64 -19.60 -16.04
C ASN A 288 5.82 -19.25 -17.53
N GLU A 289 5.96 -17.96 -17.82
CA GLU A 289 6.09 -17.39 -19.16
C GLU A 289 7.32 -17.90 -19.93
N ALA A 290 8.35 -18.39 -19.24
CA ALA A 290 9.52 -19.04 -19.84
C ALA A 290 9.34 -20.55 -20.09
N GLY A 291 8.18 -21.12 -19.75
CA GLY A 291 7.94 -22.57 -19.85
C GLY A 291 8.52 -23.38 -18.68
N GLU A 292 8.91 -22.71 -17.58
CA GLU A 292 9.54 -23.36 -16.42
C GLU A 292 8.52 -23.65 -15.32
N LYS A 293 8.79 -24.68 -14.49
CA LYS A 293 8.00 -24.96 -13.28
C LYS A 293 8.18 -23.82 -12.27
N ASP A 294 7.07 -23.26 -11.81
CA ASP A 294 7.02 -22.14 -10.88
C ASP A 294 5.79 -22.25 -9.96
N TYR A 295 5.54 -21.21 -9.16
CA TYR A 295 4.38 -21.10 -8.28
C TYR A 295 3.62 -19.79 -8.53
N PRO A 296 2.30 -19.76 -8.26
CA PRO A 296 1.45 -18.66 -8.67
C PRO A 296 1.58 -17.44 -7.77
N TYR A 297 0.88 -16.38 -8.20
CA TYR A 297 0.62 -15.19 -7.40
C TYR A 297 -0.78 -15.30 -6.80
N TYR A 298 -1.00 -14.63 -5.68
CA TYR A 298 -2.17 -14.81 -4.86
C TYR A 298 -2.85 -13.48 -4.58
N TRP A 299 -4.16 -13.42 -4.86
CA TRP A 299 -4.95 -12.23 -4.61
C TRP A 299 -5.00 -11.88 -3.12
N THR A 300 -5.04 -10.58 -2.87
CA THR A 300 -5.44 -10.01 -1.58
C THR A 300 -6.78 -9.28 -1.75
N SER A 301 -7.48 -9.00 -0.65
CA SER A 301 -8.69 -8.19 -0.63
C SER A 301 -8.42 -6.68 -0.67
N THR A 302 -7.15 -6.26 -0.65
CA THR A 302 -6.73 -4.85 -0.63
C THR A 302 -6.69 -4.28 -2.05
N SER A 303 -7.42 -3.19 -2.28
CA SER A 303 -7.36 -2.44 -3.53
C SER A 303 -6.10 -1.57 -3.59
N ALA A 304 -5.55 -1.38 -4.79
CA ALA A 304 -4.36 -0.58 -5.03
C ALA A 304 -4.72 0.65 -5.88
N GLN A 305 -4.47 1.84 -5.34
CA GLN A 305 -4.53 3.09 -6.08
C GLN A 305 -3.13 3.43 -6.59
N PHE A 306 -2.95 3.49 -7.92
CA PHE A 306 -1.66 3.78 -8.52
C PHE A 306 -1.78 4.94 -9.52
N SER A 307 -1.14 6.07 -9.22
CA SER A 307 -1.36 7.34 -9.92
C SER A 307 -0.11 7.83 -10.65
N LYS A 308 -0.13 7.63 -11.99
CA LYS A 308 0.22 8.61 -13.05
C LYS A 308 -0.36 8.15 -14.40
N ARG A 309 -0.52 6.85 -14.61
CA ARG A 309 -0.98 6.25 -15.88
C ARG A 309 -2.52 6.18 -15.99
N ASN A 310 -3.20 5.79 -14.90
CA ASN A 310 -4.66 5.63 -14.85
C ASN A 310 -5.22 6.16 -13.50
N PRO A 311 -5.34 7.48 -13.30
CA PRO A 311 -5.61 8.09 -12.00
C PRO A 311 -6.98 7.75 -11.37
N GLY A 312 -7.85 6.98 -12.05
CA GLY A 312 -9.15 6.54 -11.54
C GLY A 312 -9.34 5.03 -11.39
N TYR A 313 -8.38 4.20 -11.83
CA TYR A 313 -8.53 2.74 -11.74
C TYR A 313 -7.94 2.18 -10.44
N HIS A 314 -8.70 1.32 -9.77
CA HIS A 314 -8.27 0.62 -8.57
C HIS A 314 -7.96 -0.84 -8.88
N TYR A 315 -6.67 -1.14 -8.92
CA TYR A 315 -6.12 -2.49 -9.06
C TYR A 315 -6.34 -3.28 -7.77
N ALA A 316 -5.91 -4.54 -7.73
CA ALA A 316 -5.86 -5.34 -6.50
C ALA A 316 -4.42 -5.78 -6.21
N TRP A 317 -4.01 -5.72 -4.95
CA TRP A 317 -2.71 -6.21 -4.53
C TRP A 317 -2.66 -7.75 -4.59
N TYR A 318 -1.51 -8.29 -4.93
CA TYR A 318 -1.17 -9.70 -4.87
C TYR A 318 0.19 -9.92 -4.20
N VAL A 319 0.40 -11.15 -3.74
CA VAL A 319 1.68 -11.65 -3.25
C VAL A 319 2.17 -12.76 -4.18
N ALA A 320 3.41 -12.67 -4.65
CA ALA A 320 4.03 -13.68 -5.51
C ALA A 320 4.79 -14.70 -4.67
N PHE A 321 4.27 -15.92 -4.48
CA PHE A 321 5.01 -16.98 -3.77
C PHE A 321 6.01 -17.70 -4.68
N GLY A 322 5.76 -17.74 -5.99
CA GLY A 322 6.76 -18.08 -7.01
C GLY A 322 7.53 -16.85 -7.50
N ARG A 323 8.32 -17.01 -8.57
CA ARG A 323 9.16 -15.92 -9.10
C ARG A 323 8.29 -14.82 -9.71
N ALA A 324 8.62 -13.57 -9.40
CA ALA A 324 7.91 -12.40 -9.92
C ALA A 324 8.52 -11.96 -11.26
N VAL A 325 8.04 -12.60 -12.33
CA VAL A 325 8.61 -12.53 -13.67
C VAL A 325 7.93 -11.48 -14.56
N ASN A 326 8.65 -11.01 -15.59
CA ASN A 326 8.08 -10.23 -16.67
C ASN A 326 7.44 -11.14 -17.75
N GLY A 327 6.91 -10.55 -18.83
CA GLY A 327 6.32 -11.31 -19.94
C GLY A 327 7.27 -12.24 -20.71
N GLU A 328 8.58 -12.19 -20.43
CA GLU A 328 9.60 -13.09 -20.98
C GLU A 328 9.97 -14.21 -19.99
N GLY A 329 9.36 -14.24 -18.80
CA GLY A 329 9.67 -15.19 -17.73
C GLY A 329 10.93 -14.84 -16.93
N ILE A 330 11.48 -13.64 -17.10
CA ILE A 330 12.66 -13.17 -16.35
C ILE A 330 12.22 -12.64 -14.99
N ASP A 331 12.77 -13.22 -13.92
CA ASP A 331 12.55 -12.74 -12.56
C ASP A 331 13.20 -11.37 -12.34
N THR A 332 12.38 -10.36 -12.11
CA THR A 332 12.83 -8.98 -11.89
C THR A 332 12.49 -8.48 -10.50
N HIS A 333 11.68 -9.19 -9.72
CA HIS A 333 11.17 -8.71 -8.44
C HIS A 333 11.28 -9.72 -7.30
N GLY A 334 11.60 -10.98 -7.57
CA GLY A 334 11.85 -12.03 -6.60
C GLY A 334 10.59 -12.71 -6.06
N ALA A 335 10.73 -13.99 -5.71
CA ALA A 335 9.71 -14.72 -4.95
C ALA A 335 9.53 -14.12 -3.54
N GLY A 336 8.31 -13.75 -3.20
CA GLY A 336 7.93 -12.96 -2.02
C GLY A 336 7.61 -11.49 -2.32
N ALA A 337 7.57 -11.09 -3.60
CA ALA A 337 7.20 -9.74 -4.02
C ALA A 337 5.72 -9.42 -3.74
N VAL A 338 5.45 -8.14 -3.46
CA VAL A 338 4.10 -7.58 -3.32
C VAL A 338 3.89 -6.54 -4.41
N ARG A 339 2.91 -6.78 -5.27
CA ARG A 339 2.58 -5.92 -6.42
C ARG A 339 1.07 -5.92 -6.66
N PHE A 340 0.60 -5.27 -7.71
CA PHE A 340 -0.82 -5.24 -8.04
C PHE A 340 -1.07 -5.61 -9.49
N ASP A 341 -2.28 -6.08 -9.75
CA ASP A 341 -2.78 -6.48 -11.06
C ASP A 341 -4.19 -5.93 -11.29
N THR A 342 -4.62 -5.93 -12.55
CA THR A 342 -6.01 -5.57 -12.92
C THR A 342 -6.99 -6.58 -12.35
N LYS A 343 -8.16 -6.10 -11.92
CA LYS A 343 -9.18 -6.94 -11.27
C LYS A 343 -9.95 -7.84 -12.25
N SER A 344 -9.89 -7.53 -13.54
CA SER A 344 -10.63 -8.23 -14.61
C SER A 344 -9.89 -8.17 -15.94
N ALA A 345 -10.23 -9.09 -16.85
CA ALA A 345 -9.68 -9.13 -18.21
C ALA A 345 -9.94 -7.86 -19.04
N SER A 346 -10.96 -7.08 -18.66
CA SER A 346 -11.35 -5.83 -19.32
C SER A 346 -10.73 -4.56 -18.70
N GLY A 347 -9.97 -4.70 -17.61
CA GLY A 347 -9.32 -3.57 -16.97
C GLY A 347 -8.01 -3.17 -17.68
N PRO A 348 -7.46 -1.99 -17.35
CA PRO A 348 -6.23 -1.51 -17.95
C PRO A 348 -5.02 -2.30 -17.47
N ASP A 349 -3.95 -2.30 -18.27
CA ASP A 349 -2.70 -2.95 -17.93
C ASP A 349 -2.15 -2.52 -16.57
N GLY A 350 -1.64 -3.50 -15.82
CA GLY A 350 -0.85 -3.29 -14.61
C GLY A 350 0.61 -2.93 -14.90
N GLU A 351 1.47 -3.04 -13.88
CA GLU A 351 2.91 -2.83 -14.03
C GLU A 351 3.62 -4.15 -14.44
N GLY A 352 3.75 -4.46 -15.73
CA GLY A 352 4.72 -5.47 -16.18
C GLY A 352 4.19 -6.75 -16.84
N GLY A 353 2.96 -6.73 -17.32
CA GLY A 353 2.33 -7.84 -18.07
C GLY A 353 0.92 -8.12 -17.54
N GLU A 354 0.03 -8.64 -18.39
CA GLU A 354 -1.34 -8.96 -18.00
C GLU A 354 -1.38 -10.25 -17.16
N ARG A 355 -1.74 -10.13 -15.88
CA ARG A 355 -2.36 -11.21 -15.12
C ARG A 355 -3.64 -10.65 -14.50
N TYR A 356 -4.79 -11.03 -15.02
CA TYR A 356 -6.11 -10.66 -14.46
C TYR A 356 -6.74 -11.80 -13.67
N THR A 357 -6.05 -12.94 -13.61
CA THR A 357 -6.39 -14.06 -12.73
C THR A 357 -5.19 -14.39 -11.86
N ASN A 358 -5.44 -14.56 -10.56
CA ASN A 358 -4.44 -15.00 -9.57
C ASN A 358 -5.08 -16.05 -8.66
N TYR A 359 -4.26 -16.83 -7.98
CA TYR A 359 -4.70 -17.89 -7.07
C TYR A 359 -5.21 -17.30 -5.75
N VAL A 360 -5.86 -18.14 -4.95
CA VAL A 360 -6.45 -17.73 -3.68
C VAL A 360 -6.08 -18.72 -2.59
N ARG A 361 -5.68 -18.19 -1.43
CA ARG A 361 -5.58 -18.92 -0.17
C ARG A 361 -6.40 -18.15 0.87
N LEU A 362 -7.42 -18.79 1.41
CA LEU A 362 -8.33 -18.13 2.34
C LEU A 362 -7.77 -18.13 3.75
N VAL A 363 -8.18 -17.09 4.49
CA VAL A 363 -7.84 -16.88 5.89
C VAL A 363 -9.11 -16.68 6.70
N ARG A 364 -9.04 -16.94 8.00
CA ARG A 364 -10.08 -16.62 8.98
C ARG A 364 -9.47 -16.28 10.34
N GLY A 365 -10.29 -15.79 11.26
CA GLY A 365 -9.89 -15.46 12.62
C GLY A 365 -9.00 -14.19 12.72
N GLY A 366 -8.13 -14.17 13.73
CA GLY A 366 -7.24 -13.04 14.03
C GLY A 366 -7.93 -11.87 14.75
N VAL A 367 -7.49 -10.64 14.44
CA VAL A 367 -8.08 -9.38 14.92
C VAL A 367 -9.18 -8.83 14.01
N ALA A 368 -9.33 -9.38 12.80
CA ALA A 368 -10.21 -8.86 11.79
C ALA A 368 -11.69 -8.93 12.22
N LYS A 369 -12.35 -7.78 12.29
CA LYS A 369 -13.79 -7.66 12.61
C LYS A 369 -14.55 -7.04 11.44
N PRO A 370 -15.68 -7.62 11.00
CA PRO A 370 -16.49 -7.05 9.93
C PRO A 370 -16.95 -5.61 10.23
N ARG A 371 -16.97 -4.76 9.21
CA ARG A 371 -17.53 -3.40 9.24
C ARG A 371 -18.84 -3.40 8.45
N ALA A 372 -19.93 -2.99 9.10
CA ALA A 372 -21.25 -2.99 8.49
C ALA A 372 -21.48 -1.82 7.51
N SER A 373 -20.71 -0.74 7.63
CA SER A 373 -20.83 0.47 6.80
C SER A 373 -19.48 1.16 6.64
N GLY A 374 -19.31 1.82 5.50
CA GLY A 374 -18.14 2.63 5.18
C GLY A 374 -18.43 4.13 5.17
N PRO A 375 -17.42 4.96 4.83
CA PRO A 375 -17.60 6.38 4.61
C PRO A 375 -18.67 6.67 3.55
N GLU A 376 -19.30 7.84 3.63
CA GLU A 376 -20.16 8.31 2.55
C GLU A 376 -19.36 8.52 1.26
N ILE A 377 -19.98 8.17 0.13
CA ILE A 377 -19.42 8.40 -1.21
C ILE A 377 -19.94 9.73 -1.71
N GLU A 378 -19.04 10.65 -2.01
CA GLU A 378 -19.40 11.91 -2.63
C GLU A 378 -20.05 11.63 -3.99
N LYS A 379 -21.33 11.96 -4.11
CA LYS A 379 -22.02 11.94 -5.40
C LYS A 379 -21.49 13.10 -6.23
N VAL A 380 -20.60 12.82 -7.18
CA VAL A 380 -20.29 13.79 -8.24
C VAL A 380 -21.60 14.08 -8.98
N GLN A 381 -22.14 15.29 -8.81
CA GLN A 381 -23.30 15.72 -9.58
C GLN A 381 -22.89 15.76 -11.05
N ALA A 382 -23.47 14.87 -11.86
CA ALA A 382 -23.31 14.93 -13.30
C ALA A 382 -23.85 16.27 -13.80
N VAL A 383 -22.95 17.15 -14.24
CA VAL A 383 -23.35 18.38 -14.92
C VAL A 383 -23.96 17.94 -16.25
N ALA A 384 -25.29 18.01 -16.36
CA ALA A 384 -25.99 17.74 -17.59
C ALA A 384 -25.50 18.74 -18.65
N ALA A 385 -24.80 18.24 -19.68
CA ALA A 385 -24.51 19.03 -20.87
C ALA A 385 -25.84 19.41 -21.51
N GLN A 386 -26.24 20.67 -21.39
CA GLN A 386 -27.28 21.22 -22.25
C GLN A 386 -26.68 21.36 -23.65
N GLU A 387 -27.17 20.53 -24.57
CA GLU A 387 -27.00 20.74 -26.00
C GLU A 387 -27.76 22.00 -26.40
N GLU A 388 -27.08 23.14 -26.49
CA GLU A 388 -27.55 24.27 -27.30
C GLU A 388 -26.88 24.21 -28.67
N GLY A 389 -27.69 23.92 -29.68
CA GLY A 389 -27.31 23.99 -31.08
C GLY A 389 -27.03 25.43 -31.52
N GLY A 390 -25.89 25.65 -32.15
CA GLY A 390 -25.52 26.91 -32.76
C GLY A 390 -24.56 26.70 -33.94
N GLN A 391 -25.03 26.98 -35.15
CA GLN A 391 -24.33 26.85 -36.43
C GLN A 391 -23.02 27.65 -36.47
N ARG A 392 -21.95 27.05 -37.00
CA ARG A 392 -20.70 27.74 -37.38
C ARG A 392 -20.87 28.51 -38.70
N PRO A 393 -20.46 29.78 -38.79
CA PRO A 393 -20.14 30.42 -40.06
C PRO A 393 -18.65 30.29 -40.38
N SER A 394 -18.36 30.11 -41.66
CA SER A 394 -17.05 30.03 -42.31
C SER A 394 -16.37 31.40 -42.43
N GLY A 395 -15.05 31.46 -42.19
CA GLY A 395 -14.20 32.63 -42.42
C GLY A 395 -13.30 32.49 -43.67
N PRO A 396 -13.03 33.57 -44.43
CA PRO A 396 -12.29 33.54 -45.70
C PRO A 396 -10.75 33.70 -45.54
N PRO A 397 -9.94 33.57 -46.63
CA PRO A 397 -8.57 33.05 -46.58
C PRO A 397 -7.44 34.09 -46.45
N ARG A 398 -6.23 33.55 -46.23
CA ARG A 398 -4.93 34.21 -45.99
C ARG A 398 -4.51 35.25 -47.05
N GLY A 399 -3.88 36.33 -46.58
CA GLY A 399 -3.13 37.33 -47.36
C GLY A 399 -1.71 37.58 -46.82
N GLU A 400 -0.86 38.15 -47.67
CA GLU A 400 0.61 38.12 -47.73
C GLU A 400 1.40 38.89 -46.64
N ARG A 401 2.70 38.57 -46.51
CA ARG A 401 3.73 39.31 -45.75
C ARG A 401 4.33 40.45 -46.59
N PRO A 402 4.99 41.44 -45.96
CA PRO A 402 6.32 41.81 -46.46
C PRO A 402 7.42 42.08 -45.40
N ASN A 403 8.63 42.18 -45.95
CA ASN A 403 9.99 42.21 -45.42
C ASN A 403 10.37 43.41 -44.53
N GLY A 404 11.39 43.21 -43.66
CA GLY A 404 12.18 44.28 -43.03
C GLY A 404 13.43 43.76 -42.30
N ASN A 405 14.56 44.43 -42.51
CA ASN A 405 15.95 43.99 -42.35
C ASN A 405 16.53 44.09 -40.91
N ARG A 406 17.60 43.32 -40.60
CA ARG A 406 18.33 43.22 -39.30
C ARG A 406 19.28 44.42 -39.03
N PRO A 407 19.92 44.61 -37.84
CA PRO A 407 21.14 43.83 -37.44
C PRO A 407 21.46 43.63 -35.92
N GLY A 408 22.28 42.59 -35.67
CA GLY A 408 23.29 42.29 -34.62
C GLY A 408 23.36 42.95 -33.23
N GLY A 409 23.55 42.12 -32.19
CA GLY A 409 24.06 42.49 -30.85
C GLY A 409 24.23 41.27 -29.92
N GLU A 410 25.31 41.25 -29.15
CA GLU A 410 25.92 40.12 -28.43
C GLU A 410 25.13 39.61 -27.19
N LEU A 411 25.27 38.32 -26.86
CA LEU A 411 24.71 37.70 -25.65
C LEU A 411 25.76 37.72 -24.52
N GLN A 412 25.48 38.48 -23.46
CA GLN A 412 26.18 38.40 -22.18
C GLN A 412 25.18 38.65 -21.03
N GLY A 413 25.16 37.74 -20.04
CA GLY A 413 24.48 37.91 -18.75
C GLY A 413 23.13 37.17 -18.61
N GLY A 414 23.13 36.00 -17.96
CA GLY A 414 21.90 35.35 -17.48
C GLY A 414 21.38 36.01 -16.19
N PRO A 415 20.05 36.16 -16.00
CA PRO A 415 19.49 36.73 -14.78
C PRO A 415 19.44 35.72 -13.61
N PRO A 416 19.32 36.20 -12.36
CA PRO A 416 19.60 35.43 -11.15
C PRO A 416 18.46 34.49 -10.73
N GLN A 417 18.82 33.46 -9.94
CA GLN A 417 17.92 32.51 -9.28
C GLN A 417 16.77 33.20 -8.52
N ALA A 418 15.53 32.81 -8.84
CA ALA A 418 14.35 33.15 -8.05
C ALA A 418 14.37 32.42 -6.69
N GLY A 419 14.14 33.18 -5.61
CA GLY A 419 14.13 32.71 -4.23
C GLY A 419 12.96 31.77 -3.91
N ARG A 420 13.12 31.01 -2.82
CA ARG A 420 12.14 30.04 -2.27
C ARG A 420 10.80 30.73 -1.94
N PRO A 421 9.63 30.08 -2.16
CA PRO A 421 8.33 30.65 -1.75
C PRO A 421 8.23 30.76 -0.22
N ASP A 422 7.82 31.93 0.29
CA ASP A 422 7.57 32.18 1.71
C ASP A 422 6.07 32.00 2.02
N GLY A 423 5.74 30.97 2.80
CA GLY A 423 4.37 30.70 3.26
C GLY A 423 3.74 31.87 4.02
N LYS A 424 4.53 32.76 4.63
CA LYS A 424 4.00 33.97 5.27
C LYS A 424 3.39 34.96 4.28
N ALA A 425 3.95 35.08 3.09
CA ALA A 425 3.41 35.95 2.04
C ALA A 425 2.10 35.41 1.47
N PHE A 426 1.93 34.09 1.46
CA PHE A 426 0.68 33.44 1.07
C PHE A 426 -0.44 33.73 2.09
N ILE A 427 -0.16 33.55 3.39
CA ILE A 427 -1.14 33.84 4.45
C ILE A 427 -1.52 35.32 4.45
N ALA A 428 -0.54 36.23 4.49
CA ALA A 428 -0.78 37.68 4.52
C ALA A 428 -1.59 38.21 3.32
N ARG A 429 -1.64 37.46 2.22
CA ARG A 429 -2.38 37.83 1.01
C ARG A 429 -3.85 37.40 1.04
N LEU A 430 -4.16 36.29 1.69
CA LEU A 430 -5.45 35.61 1.57
C LEU A 430 -6.25 35.56 2.87
N ASP A 431 -5.58 35.63 4.02
CA ASP A 431 -6.20 35.69 5.35
C ASP A 431 -7.00 37.00 5.49
N LYS A 432 -8.32 36.91 5.30
CA LYS A 432 -9.25 38.06 5.31
C LYS A 432 -9.80 38.30 6.71
N ASP A 433 -9.94 37.24 7.50
CA ASP A 433 -10.48 37.32 8.86
C ASP A 433 -9.39 37.56 9.93
N GLY A 434 -8.12 37.45 9.56
CA GLY A 434 -6.95 37.78 10.37
C GLY A 434 -6.59 36.69 11.38
N ASP A 435 -7.01 35.45 11.16
CA ASP A 435 -6.80 34.33 12.09
C ASP A 435 -5.44 33.64 11.95
N GLY A 436 -4.63 34.06 10.98
CA GLY A 436 -3.30 33.54 10.70
C GLY A 436 -3.28 32.27 9.84
N LYS A 437 -4.42 31.88 9.27
CA LYS A 437 -4.60 30.76 8.33
C LYS A 437 -5.41 31.22 7.11
N VAL A 438 -5.57 30.33 6.12
CA VAL A 438 -6.39 30.58 4.93
C VAL A 438 -7.45 29.51 4.82
N SER A 439 -8.70 29.88 5.03
CA SER A 439 -9.85 28.99 4.85
C SER A 439 -10.17 28.75 3.36
N LYS A 440 -11.00 27.74 3.09
CA LYS A 440 -11.49 27.44 1.73
C LYS A 440 -12.23 28.61 1.07
N ALA A 441 -12.85 29.49 1.87
CA ALA A 441 -13.55 30.68 1.39
C ALA A 441 -12.59 31.84 1.04
N GLU A 442 -11.40 31.84 1.62
CA GLU A 442 -10.37 32.85 1.43
C GLU A 442 -9.42 32.51 0.29
N PHE A 443 -9.28 31.22 -0.02
CA PHE A 443 -8.42 30.74 -1.08
C PHE A 443 -8.88 31.18 -2.48
N ASP A 444 -7.93 31.72 -3.27
CA ASP A 444 -8.19 32.31 -4.59
C ASP A 444 -7.75 31.41 -5.77
N GLY A 445 -7.55 30.12 -5.50
CA GLY A 445 -7.17 29.09 -6.46
C GLY A 445 -8.23 27.99 -6.62
N PRO A 446 -8.00 26.99 -7.49
CA PRO A 446 -8.91 25.86 -7.68
C PRO A 446 -9.11 25.07 -6.38
N ALA A 447 -10.33 24.63 -6.08
CA ALA A 447 -10.65 23.91 -4.84
C ALA A 447 -9.81 22.63 -4.64
N GLU A 448 -9.41 21.97 -5.73
CA GLU A 448 -8.53 20.78 -5.70
C GLU A 448 -7.14 21.11 -5.16
N HIS A 449 -6.64 22.32 -5.39
CA HIS A 449 -5.35 22.76 -4.86
C HIS A 449 -5.44 23.10 -3.37
N PHE A 450 -6.61 23.51 -2.89
CA PHE A 450 -6.82 23.76 -1.47
C PHE A 450 -6.56 22.49 -0.66
N THR A 451 -7.19 21.38 -1.04
CA THR A 451 -7.03 20.07 -0.39
C THR A 451 -5.61 19.51 -0.49
N GLN A 452 -4.84 19.90 -1.51
CA GLN A 452 -3.43 19.50 -1.63
C GLN A 452 -2.51 20.28 -0.69
N ILE A 453 -2.90 21.50 -0.32
CA ILE A 453 -2.11 22.38 0.55
C ILE A 453 -2.52 22.19 2.02
N ASP A 454 -3.82 21.99 2.30
CA ASP A 454 -4.36 21.63 3.62
C ASP A 454 -3.99 20.19 3.97
N GLN A 455 -2.74 19.99 4.37
CA GLN A 455 -2.14 18.67 4.62
C GLN A 455 -2.72 18.01 5.86
N ASN A 456 -3.14 18.81 6.84
CA ASN A 456 -3.69 18.30 8.09
C ASN A 456 -5.23 18.11 8.04
N GLY A 457 -5.90 18.61 6.99
CA GLY A 457 -7.33 18.41 6.76
C GLY A 457 -8.23 19.16 7.74
N ASP A 458 -7.71 20.17 8.45
CA ASP A 458 -8.48 20.99 9.40
C ASP A 458 -9.37 22.04 8.69
N GLY A 459 -9.32 22.09 7.35
CA GLY A 459 -10.09 23.01 6.52
C GLY A 459 -9.44 24.39 6.39
N LYS A 460 -8.20 24.57 6.86
CA LYS A 460 -7.46 25.84 6.85
C LYS A 460 -5.96 25.63 6.57
N ILE A 461 -5.44 26.37 5.60
CA ILE A 461 -4.01 26.33 5.26
C ILE A 461 -3.22 27.24 6.20
N ASP A 462 -2.25 26.69 6.92
CA ASP A 462 -1.28 27.44 7.73
C ASP A 462 0.00 27.82 6.97
N ALA A 463 0.85 28.66 7.58
CA ALA A 463 2.09 29.12 6.96
C ALA A 463 3.12 27.99 6.69
N ARG A 464 2.99 26.83 7.33
CA ARG A 464 3.85 25.65 7.10
C ARG A 464 3.36 24.86 5.90
N GLU A 465 2.06 24.71 5.78
CA GLU A 465 1.37 24.10 4.63
C GLU A 465 1.59 24.90 3.34
N ALA A 466 1.59 26.23 3.44
CA ALA A 466 1.77 27.13 2.31
C ALA A 466 3.19 27.18 1.69
N LYS A 467 4.18 26.47 2.25
CA LYS A 467 5.61 26.58 1.85
C LYS A 467 5.92 26.13 0.42
N ASN A 468 5.03 25.37 -0.21
CA ASN A 468 5.22 24.82 -1.56
C ASN A 468 4.29 25.45 -2.62
N VAL A 469 3.57 26.53 -2.29
CA VAL A 469 2.66 27.20 -3.23
C VAL A 469 3.45 28.18 -4.12
N PRO A 470 3.46 28.00 -5.46
CA PRO A 470 4.09 28.97 -6.34
C PRO A 470 3.30 30.28 -6.35
N PRO A 471 3.96 31.47 -6.31
CA PRO A 471 3.26 32.74 -6.50
C PRO A 471 2.67 32.80 -7.92
N LYS A 472 1.41 33.23 -8.07
CA LYS A 472 0.76 33.39 -9.39
C LYS A 472 1.62 34.33 -10.25
N GLY A 473 1.95 33.86 -11.46
CA GLY A 473 2.55 34.65 -12.52
C GLY A 473 1.72 35.90 -12.81
N GLY A 474 2.40 36.99 -13.18
CA GLY A 474 1.79 38.26 -13.57
C GLY A 474 0.80 38.12 -14.75
N PRO A 475 0.04 39.19 -15.06
CA PRO A 475 -1.00 39.18 -16.07
C PRO A 475 -0.47 38.72 -17.45
N PRO A 476 -1.34 38.19 -18.34
CA PRO A 476 -0.91 37.56 -19.58
C PRO A 476 -0.10 38.53 -20.43
N GLN A 477 1.15 38.21 -20.74
CA GLN A 477 1.84 38.87 -21.85
C GLN A 477 1.22 38.36 -23.16
N GLU A 478 0.53 39.26 -23.85
CA GLU A 478 0.13 39.05 -25.23
C GLU A 478 1.34 38.74 -26.11
N GLY A 479 1.25 37.64 -26.85
CA GLY A 479 1.91 37.47 -28.14
C GLY A 479 3.43 37.19 -28.14
N ALA A 480 3.79 35.91 -28.26
CA ALA A 480 5.00 35.53 -28.98
C ALA A 480 4.75 34.21 -29.76
N PRO A 481 5.05 34.16 -31.08
CA PRO A 481 4.70 33.05 -31.95
C PRO A 481 5.67 31.86 -31.80
N SER A 482 5.13 30.67 -32.07
CA SER A 482 5.87 29.43 -32.20
C SER A 482 7.01 29.54 -33.21
N ARG A 483 8.20 29.10 -32.78
CA ARG A 483 9.30 28.67 -33.65
C ARG A 483 9.59 27.21 -33.40
#